data_AF-A0ABD1ANZ1-F1
#
_entry.id   AF-A0ABD1ANZ1-F1
#
_cell.length_a   1.000
_cell.length_b   1.000
_cell.length_c   1.000
_cell.angle_alpha   90.00
_cell.angle_beta   90.00
_cell.angle_gamma   90.00
#
_symmetry.space_group_name_H-M   'P 1'
#
loop_
_entity.id
_entity.type
_entity.pdbx_description
1 polymer ?
#
loop_
_entity_poly.entity_id
_entity_poly.type
_entity_poly.pdbx_seq_one_letter_code
_entity_poly.pdbx_strand_id
1 'polypeptide(L)'
;MPQRSKESKEPKVSLRLIIDEEKKKVVLAEAGKDFVEVLFSFLTLPMGTIVRLLEKHRKSETVTVGCLSNLYKSVVYMKTDDFETEACKQMLLYPRNYVREAQSRKLKLNINPKESFKCFGCQDFYTCKMCSNFNTSLCKCGKLMNKEMNLLEDEDVIVGTMKNDDLHGVFIRDKSSFIITDDLRLTVDSSVTLLVVFCKRSKI
;
A
#
# COMPACT_ATOMS: atom_id res chain seq x y z
N MET A 1 -10.35 25.75 31.96
CA MET A 1 -9.78 24.38 31.93
C MET A 1 -8.78 24.32 30.78
N PRO A 2 -7.49 24.08 31.02
CA PRO A 2 -6.54 23.97 29.91
C PRO A 2 -6.73 22.63 29.18
N GLN A 3 -6.86 22.71 27.87
CA GLN A 3 -6.97 21.57 26.96
C GLN A 3 -5.68 20.75 27.01
N ARG A 4 -5.80 19.48 27.41
CA ARG A 4 -4.72 18.49 27.36
C ARG A 4 -4.44 18.18 25.89
N SER A 5 -3.33 18.67 25.36
CA SER A 5 -2.81 18.28 24.06
C SER A 5 -2.65 16.76 24.03
N LYS A 6 -3.42 16.09 23.16
CA LYS A 6 -3.17 14.68 22.81
C LYS A 6 -1.89 14.67 22.00
N GLU A 7 -0.78 14.35 22.65
CA GLU A 7 0.48 14.05 22.00
C GLU A 7 0.28 12.82 21.09
N SER A 8 0.25 13.04 19.78
CA SER A 8 0.16 11.95 18.80
C SER A 8 1.49 11.20 18.82
N LYS A 9 1.56 10.05 19.49
CA LYS A 9 2.73 9.18 19.43
C LYS A 9 2.93 8.73 17.98
N GLU A 10 4.05 9.11 17.39
CA GLU A 10 4.45 8.61 16.08
C GLU A 10 4.60 7.08 16.12
N PRO A 11 4.13 6.37 15.08
CA PRO A 11 4.25 4.92 15.02
C PRO A 11 5.73 4.51 14.97
N LYS A 12 6.16 3.73 15.97
CA LYS A 12 7.52 3.19 16.05
C LYS A 12 7.58 1.77 15.51
N VAL A 13 8.53 1.51 14.62
CA VAL A 13 8.83 0.18 14.06
C VAL A 13 10.30 -0.14 14.38
N SER A 14 10.57 -1.33 14.90
CA SER A 14 11.93 -1.79 15.26
C SER A 14 12.51 -2.73 14.21
N LEU A 15 13.83 -2.66 14.04
CA LEU A 15 14.63 -3.49 13.15
C LEU A 15 15.98 -3.77 13.82
N ARG A 16 16.40 -5.03 13.91
CA ARG A 16 17.72 -5.43 14.44
C ARG A 16 18.64 -5.76 13.27
N LEU A 17 19.83 -5.16 13.23
CA LEU A 17 20.80 -5.38 12.16
C LEU A 17 21.97 -6.22 12.66
N ILE A 18 22.43 -7.15 11.84
CA ILE A 18 23.68 -7.89 12.02
C ILE A 18 24.66 -7.41 10.95
N ILE A 19 25.79 -6.87 11.41
CA ILE A 19 26.79 -6.20 10.57
C ILE A 19 28.08 -6.99 10.63
N ASP A 20 28.67 -7.22 9.47
CA ASP A 20 30.07 -7.63 9.32
C ASP A 20 30.92 -6.36 9.37
N GLU A 21 31.62 -6.15 10.49
CA GLU A 21 32.41 -4.94 10.74
C GLU A 21 33.65 -4.86 9.84
N GLU A 22 34.26 -5.99 9.50
CA GLU A 22 35.42 -6.04 8.61
C GLU A 22 35.05 -5.61 7.19
N LYS A 23 33.93 -6.15 6.67
CA LYS A 23 33.42 -5.82 5.33
C LYS A 23 32.54 -4.59 5.31
N LYS A 24 32.29 -3.96 6.48
CA LYS A 24 31.37 -2.83 6.68
C LYS A 24 30.01 -3.04 5.99
N LYS A 25 29.45 -4.25 6.13
CA LYS A 25 28.26 -4.68 5.40
C LYS A 25 27.18 -5.23 6.33
N VAL A 26 25.92 -4.84 6.09
CA VAL A 26 24.77 -5.50 6.74
C VAL A 26 24.60 -6.89 6.13
N VAL A 27 24.76 -7.92 6.96
CA VAL A 27 24.65 -9.32 6.56
C VAL A 27 23.20 -9.78 6.64
N LEU A 28 22.50 -9.32 7.69
CA LEU A 28 21.15 -9.73 8.02
C LEU A 28 20.42 -8.61 8.76
N ALA A 29 19.12 -8.51 8.52
CA ALA A 29 18.22 -7.69 9.31
C ALA A 29 17.09 -8.57 9.85
N GLU A 30 16.88 -8.54 11.15
CA GLU A 30 15.76 -9.19 11.81
C GLU A 30 14.66 -8.17 12.06
N ALA A 31 13.48 -8.48 11.55
CA ALA A 31 12.34 -7.61 11.48
C ALA A 31 11.14 -8.25 12.19
N GLY A 32 10.46 -7.47 13.02
CA GLY A 32 9.16 -7.88 13.57
C GLY A 32 8.03 -7.78 12.53
N LYS A 33 6.88 -8.37 12.85
CA LYS A 33 5.65 -8.32 12.02
C LYS A 33 5.35 -6.92 11.46
N ASP A 34 5.37 -5.90 12.32
CA ASP A 34 5.05 -4.52 11.94
C ASP A 34 5.93 -3.96 10.82
N PHE A 35 7.23 -4.29 10.83
CA PHE A 35 8.14 -3.83 9.79
C PHE A 35 7.82 -4.48 8.45
N VAL A 36 7.56 -5.79 8.45
CA VAL A 36 7.30 -6.55 7.23
C VAL A 36 5.93 -6.21 6.65
N GLU A 37 4.92 -5.98 7.49
CA GLU A 37 3.61 -5.44 7.09
C GLU A 37 3.76 -4.09 6.37
N VAL A 38 4.57 -3.18 6.92
CA VAL A 38 4.86 -1.89 6.28
C VAL A 38 5.64 -2.09 4.98
N LEU A 39 6.65 -2.97 4.96
CA LEU A 39 7.43 -3.29 3.76
C LEU A 39 6.53 -3.78 2.61
N PHE A 40 5.65 -4.75 2.90
CA PHE A 40 4.70 -5.28 1.91
C PHE A 40 3.65 -4.25 1.50
N SER A 41 3.27 -3.35 2.41
CA SER A 41 2.40 -2.22 2.04
C SER A 41 3.01 -1.32 0.97
N PHE A 42 4.34 -1.17 0.93
CA PHE A 42 5.03 -0.43 -0.13
C PHE A 42 5.01 -1.19 -1.47
N LEU A 43 5.20 -2.50 -1.43
CA LEU A 43 5.19 -3.35 -2.64
C LEU A 43 3.81 -3.41 -3.31
N THR A 44 2.75 -3.14 -2.56
CA THR A 44 1.38 -3.06 -3.10
C THR A 44 0.99 -1.67 -3.63
N LEU A 45 1.86 -0.66 -3.51
CA LEU A 45 1.57 0.66 -4.04
C LEU A 45 1.58 0.63 -5.56
N PRO A 46 0.51 1.09 -6.23
CA PRO A 46 0.53 1.25 -7.67
C PRO A 46 1.59 2.27 -8.09
N MET A 47 2.20 2.08 -9.25
CA MET A 47 3.31 2.92 -9.73
C MET A 47 2.95 4.41 -9.81
N GLY A 48 1.75 4.74 -10.29
CA GLY A 48 1.27 6.13 -10.33
C GLY A 48 1.19 6.77 -8.94
N THR A 49 0.86 5.98 -7.92
CA THR A 49 0.86 6.44 -6.52
C THR A 49 2.28 6.69 -6.01
N ILE A 50 3.24 5.83 -6.36
CA ILE A 50 4.66 6.01 -5.98
C ILE A 50 5.20 7.32 -6.55
N VAL A 51 5.03 7.56 -7.86
CA VAL A 51 5.49 8.79 -8.52
C VAL A 51 4.90 10.04 -7.84
N ARG A 52 3.58 10.04 -7.63
CA ARG A 52 2.88 11.15 -6.94
C ARG A 52 3.35 11.40 -5.52
N LEU A 53 3.58 10.35 -4.74
CA LEU A 53 4.04 10.48 -3.36
C LEU A 53 5.45 11.06 -3.32
N LEU A 54 6.34 10.61 -4.22
CA LEU A 54 7.71 11.12 -4.30
C LEU A 54 7.76 12.60 -4.71
N GLU A 55 6.90 13.03 -5.62
CA GLU A 55 6.76 14.44 -5.99
C GLU A 55 6.22 15.29 -4.84
N LYS A 56 5.23 14.79 -4.09
CA LYS A 56 4.57 15.53 -3.00
C LYS A 56 5.43 15.68 -1.74
N HIS A 57 6.19 14.66 -1.38
CA HIS A 57 6.89 14.60 -0.07
C HIS A 57 8.30 15.19 -0.06
N ARG A 58 8.79 15.75 -1.18
CA ARG A 58 10.16 16.27 -1.26
C ARG A 58 10.22 17.79 -1.36
N LYS A 59 11.14 18.36 -0.57
CA LYS A 59 11.40 19.81 -0.48
C LYS A 59 12.59 20.29 -1.33
N SER A 60 13.42 19.39 -1.86
CA SER A 60 14.74 19.82 -2.38
C SER A 60 15.23 19.19 -3.68
N GLU A 61 14.64 18.11 -4.22
CA GLU A 61 15.10 17.56 -5.51
C GLU A 61 14.06 16.59 -6.11
N THR A 62 13.92 16.61 -7.45
CA THR A 62 12.98 15.74 -8.17
C THR A 62 13.50 14.30 -8.23
N VAL A 63 12.93 13.50 -7.34
CA VAL A 63 12.70 12.05 -7.40
C VAL A 63 12.34 11.43 -8.74
N THR A 64 13.19 11.38 -9.76
CA THR A 64 12.82 10.63 -10.98
C THR A 64 12.95 9.11 -10.77
N VAL A 65 11.84 8.40 -10.89
CA VAL A 65 11.81 6.93 -10.89
C VAL A 65 12.03 6.44 -12.32
N GLY A 66 13.14 6.89 -12.93
CA GLY A 66 13.49 6.57 -14.33
C GLY A 66 12.33 6.80 -15.31
N CYS A 67 12.06 5.79 -16.15
CA CYS A 67 11.02 5.85 -17.18
C CYS A 67 9.59 5.93 -16.64
N LEU A 68 9.35 5.52 -15.38
CA LEU A 68 8.02 5.54 -14.77
C LEU A 68 7.53 6.97 -14.55
N SER A 69 8.44 7.87 -14.19
CA SER A 69 8.14 9.30 -14.13
C SER A 69 7.74 9.86 -15.49
N ASN A 70 8.37 9.39 -16.58
CA ASN A 70 8.03 9.83 -17.94
C ASN A 70 6.66 9.29 -18.37
N LEU A 71 6.36 8.02 -18.05
CA LEU A 71 5.06 7.42 -18.32
C LEU A 71 3.94 8.16 -17.58
N TYR A 72 4.12 8.40 -16.28
CA TYR A 72 3.15 9.14 -15.47
C TYR A 72 2.92 10.56 -16.02
N LYS A 73 3.99 11.30 -16.34
CA LYS A 73 3.89 12.63 -16.96
C LYS A 73 3.17 12.62 -18.30
N SER A 74 3.39 11.59 -19.12
CA SER A 74 2.71 11.45 -20.42
C SER A 74 1.20 11.41 -20.23
N VAL A 75 0.70 10.62 -19.27
CA VAL A 75 -0.73 10.56 -18.93
C VAL A 75 -1.24 11.92 -18.41
N VAL A 76 -0.44 12.63 -17.60
CA VAL A 76 -0.80 13.98 -17.11
C VAL A 76 -1.00 14.95 -18.28
N TYR A 77 -0.10 14.96 -19.26
CA TYR A 77 -0.11 15.90 -20.38
C TYR A 77 -1.09 15.55 -21.50
N MET A 78 -1.51 14.30 -21.63
CA MET A 78 -2.58 13.89 -22.56
C MET A 78 -3.89 14.61 -22.23
N LYS A 79 -4.71 14.89 -23.24
CA LYS A 79 -6.04 15.48 -23.04
C LYS A 79 -7.01 14.40 -22.58
N THR A 80 -8.11 14.79 -21.96
CA THR A 80 -9.18 13.84 -21.60
C THR A 80 -9.77 13.16 -22.83
N ASP A 81 -9.85 13.88 -23.96
CA ASP A 81 -10.37 13.36 -25.23
C ASP A 81 -9.51 12.23 -25.82
N ASP A 82 -8.27 12.05 -25.34
CA ASP A 82 -7.41 10.92 -25.70
C ASP A 82 -7.82 9.61 -24.98
N PHE A 83 -8.81 9.67 -24.08
CA PHE A 83 -9.32 8.54 -23.31
C PHE A 83 -10.81 8.34 -23.57
N GLU A 84 -11.28 7.10 -23.42
CA GLU A 84 -12.70 6.76 -23.57
C GLU A 84 -13.61 7.53 -22.60
N THR A 85 -13.12 7.76 -21.38
CA THR A 85 -13.80 8.59 -20.37
C THR A 85 -12.79 9.34 -19.51
N GLU A 86 -13.24 10.41 -18.87
CA GLU A 86 -12.46 11.09 -17.81
C GLU A 86 -12.04 10.10 -16.70
N ALA A 87 -12.91 9.14 -16.36
CA ALA A 87 -12.57 8.12 -15.37
C ALA A 87 -11.36 7.28 -15.78
N CYS A 88 -11.24 6.91 -17.06
CA CYS A 88 -10.09 6.16 -17.56
C CYS A 88 -8.76 6.91 -17.34
N LYS A 89 -8.74 8.23 -17.61
CA LYS A 89 -7.57 9.06 -17.32
C LYS A 89 -7.29 9.12 -15.83
N GLN A 90 -8.32 9.35 -15.01
CA GLN A 90 -8.19 9.42 -13.56
C GLN A 90 -7.74 8.09 -12.94
N MET A 91 -8.10 6.94 -13.50
CA MET A 91 -7.62 5.62 -13.07
C MET A 91 -6.10 5.48 -13.22
N LEU A 92 -5.52 6.05 -14.29
CA LEU A 92 -4.09 6.00 -14.55
C LEU A 92 -3.30 7.00 -13.69
N LEU A 93 -3.88 8.18 -13.42
CA LEU A 93 -3.28 9.20 -12.56
C LEU A 93 -3.42 8.86 -11.07
N TYR A 94 -4.55 8.27 -10.69
CA TYR A 94 -4.91 7.96 -9.30
C TYR A 94 -5.26 6.47 -9.16
N PRO A 95 -4.33 5.55 -9.48
CA PRO A 95 -4.58 4.14 -9.36
C PRO A 95 -4.88 3.78 -7.89
N ARG A 96 -6.00 3.07 -7.71
CA ARG A 96 -6.49 2.64 -6.40
C ARG A 96 -6.08 1.20 -6.16
N ASN A 97 -5.75 0.86 -4.92
CA ASN A 97 -5.55 -0.52 -4.49
C ASN A 97 -6.56 -0.82 -3.39
N TYR A 98 -7.66 -1.49 -3.77
CA TYR A 98 -8.78 -1.77 -2.86
C TYR A 98 -8.33 -2.53 -1.61
N VAL A 99 -7.52 -3.58 -1.77
CA VAL A 99 -7.04 -4.41 -0.65
C VAL A 99 -6.25 -3.55 0.33
N ARG A 100 -5.33 -2.73 -0.19
CA ARG A 100 -4.55 -1.80 0.64
C ARG A 100 -5.42 -0.74 1.30
N GLU A 101 -6.38 -0.16 0.60
CA GLU A 101 -7.24 0.91 1.11
C GLU A 101 -8.16 0.40 2.23
N ALA A 102 -8.80 -0.75 2.01
CA ALA A 102 -9.65 -1.41 3.01
C ALA A 102 -8.87 -1.80 4.27
N GLN A 103 -7.62 -2.27 4.10
CA GLN A 103 -6.81 -2.75 5.20
C GLN A 103 -5.81 -1.71 5.74
N SER A 104 -5.82 -0.48 5.20
CA SER A 104 -4.87 0.58 5.58
C SER A 104 -4.94 0.98 7.05
N ARG A 105 -6.10 0.80 7.69
CA ARG A 105 -6.31 1.03 9.12
C ARG A 105 -5.59 0.00 10.01
N LYS A 106 -5.31 -1.20 9.49
CA LYS A 106 -4.60 -2.27 10.21
C LYS A 106 -3.08 -2.13 10.12
N LEU A 107 -2.57 -1.32 9.18
CA LEU A 107 -1.14 -1.07 9.03
C LEU A 107 -0.66 -0.04 10.07
N LYS A 108 0.45 -0.35 10.74
CA LYS A 108 1.08 0.54 11.74
C LYS A 108 1.55 1.87 11.14
N LEU A 109 1.85 1.90 9.84
CA LEU A 109 2.21 3.10 9.10
C LEU A 109 1.40 3.19 7.80
N ASN A 110 0.65 4.28 7.63
CA ASN A 110 -0.05 4.58 6.38
C ASN A 110 0.64 5.72 5.63
N ILE A 111 1.33 5.39 4.55
CA ILE A 111 2.11 6.34 3.73
C ILE A 111 1.23 7.18 2.78
N ASN A 112 -0.02 6.77 2.54
CA ASN A 112 -0.98 7.53 1.74
C ASN A 112 -2.31 7.66 2.50
N PRO A 113 -2.40 8.54 3.50
CA PRO A 113 -3.55 8.62 4.40
C PRO A 113 -4.79 9.29 3.78
N LYS A 114 -4.80 9.61 2.47
CA LYS A 114 -5.89 10.40 1.88
C LYS A 114 -7.00 9.56 1.25
N GLU A 115 -8.19 9.90 1.75
CA GLU A 115 -9.55 9.56 1.32
C GLU A 115 -9.96 8.12 1.58
N SER A 116 -11.01 7.98 2.41
CA SER A 116 -11.78 6.74 2.52
C SER A 116 -12.18 6.25 1.14
N PHE A 117 -12.22 4.94 0.95
CA PHE A 117 -12.68 4.34 -0.28
C PHE A 117 -14.11 4.80 -0.56
N LYS A 118 -14.29 5.58 -1.64
CA LYS A 118 -15.59 6.04 -2.10
C LYS A 118 -16.02 5.20 -3.29
N CYS A 119 -17.29 4.86 -3.30
CA CYS A 119 -17.90 4.12 -4.39
C CYS A 119 -19.10 4.93 -4.87
N PHE A 120 -19.20 5.15 -6.17
CA PHE A 120 -20.24 5.92 -6.81
C PHE A 120 -21.07 5.02 -7.69
N GLY A 121 -22.38 5.04 -7.51
CA GLY A 121 -23.34 4.29 -8.29
C GLY A 121 -24.04 5.16 -9.33
N CYS A 122 -24.73 4.50 -10.26
CA CYS A 122 -25.71 5.14 -11.12
C CYS A 122 -26.86 5.73 -10.28
N GLN A 123 -27.43 6.86 -10.71
CA GLN A 123 -28.65 7.41 -10.10
C GLN A 123 -29.79 6.37 -10.09
N ASP A 124 -29.92 5.61 -11.18
CA ASP A 124 -30.87 4.50 -11.34
C ASP A 124 -30.24 3.18 -10.84
N PHE A 125 -29.71 3.17 -9.62
CA PHE A 125 -28.96 2.05 -9.06
C PHE A 125 -29.79 0.75 -9.01
N TYR A 126 -31.09 0.85 -8.74
CA TYR A 126 -32.01 -0.31 -8.69
C TYR A 126 -32.01 -1.13 -9.98
N THR A 127 -31.93 -0.45 -11.12
CA THR A 127 -31.96 -1.07 -12.45
C THR A 127 -30.54 -1.41 -12.93
N CYS A 128 -29.60 -0.50 -12.69
CA CYS A 128 -28.27 -0.61 -13.29
C CYS A 128 -27.32 -1.50 -12.50
N LYS A 129 -27.35 -1.43 -11.17
CA LYS A 129 -26.49 -2.17 -10.22
C LYS A 129 -24.98 -2.08 -10.53
N MET A 130 -24.55 -0.98 -11.14
CA MET A 130 -23.14 -0.71 -11.43
C MET A 130 -22.62 0.38 -10.51
N CYS A 131 -21.36 0.24 -10.09
CA CYS A 131 -20.65 1.23 -9.32
C CYS A 131 -19.17 1.33 -9.73
N SER A 132 -18.54 2.43 -9.39
CA SER A 132 -17.14 2.72 -9.66
C SER A 132 -16.55 3.59 -8.55
N ASN A 133 -15.25 3.47 -8.35
CA ASN A 133 -14.45 4.33 -7.48
C ASN A 133 -14.16 5.72 -8.10
N PHE A 134 -14.66 6.00 -9.31
CA PHE A 134 -14.58 7.30 -9.98
C PHE A 134 -15.98 7.79 -10.31
N ASN A 135 -16.31 9.01 -9.87
CA ASN A 135 -17.64 9.61 -10.07
C ASN A 135 -17.92 10.05 -11.52
N THR A 136 -16.91 9.98 -12.38
CA THR A 136 -16.96 10.28 -13.81
C THR A 136 -17.11 9.04 -14.69
N SER A 137 -17.22 7.85 -14.09
CA SER A 137 -17.40 6.59 -14.82
C SER A 137 -18.78 6.52 -15.45
N LEU A 138 -18.85 5.98 -16.67
CA LEU A 138 -20.11 5.76 -17.37
C LEU A 138 -20.75 4.43 -16.95
N CYS A 139 -22.04 4.49 -16.65
CA CYS A 139 -22.85 3.31 -16.44
C CYS A 139 -23.26 2.66 -17.77
N LYS A 140 -23.65 1.38 -17.74
CA LYS A 140 -24.22 0.66 -18.90
C LYS A 140 -25.46 1.34 -19.51
N CYS A 141 -26.14 2.21 -18.75
CA CYS A 141 -27.26 3.02 -19.25
C CYS A 141 -26.83 4.36 -19.90
N GLY A 142 -25.53 4.63 -20.00
CA GLY A 142 -24.98 5.87 -20.56
C GLY A 142 -24.90 7.05 -19.58
N LYS A 143 -25.51 6.95 -18.39
CA LYS A 143 -25.44 8.01 -17.36
C LYS A 143 -24.16 7.89 -16.51
N LEU A 144 -23.70 9.02 -15.96
CA LEU A 144 -22.57 9.05 -15.03
C LEU A 144 -22.91 8.34 -13.71
N MET A 145 -21.95 7.60 -13.18
CA MET A 145 -21.99 7.02 -11.83
C MET A 145 -21.52 8.07 -10.83
N ASN A 146 -22.36 9.03 -10.46
CA ASN A 146 -21.98 10.14 -9.59
C ASN A 146 -22.68 10.14 -8.21
N LYS A 147 -23.52 9.14 -7.93
CA LYS A 147 -24.21 8.99 -6.65
C LYS A 147 -23.31 8.27 -5.66
N GLU A 148 -22.76 8.97 -4.68
CA GLU A 148 -21.95 8.35 -3.62
C GLU A 148 -22.81 7.30 -2.88
N MET A 149 -22.29 6.07 -2.83
CA MET A 149 -22.88 4.95 -2.14
C MET A 149 -22.21 4.82 -0.79
N ASN A 150 -23.02 4.75 0.26
CA ASN A 150 -22.53 4.29 1.55
C ASN A 150 -22.23 2.81 1.40
N LEU A 151 -20.96 2.48 1.17
CA LEU A 151 -20.46 1.18 1.53
C LEU A 151 -20.55 1.16 3.05
N LEU A 152 -21.65 0.61 3.57
CA LEU A 152 -21.65 0.12 4.93
C LEU A 152 -20.42 -0.77 5.01
N GLU A 153 -19.56 -0.47 5.98
CA GLU A 153 -18.37 -1.26 6.29
C GLU A 153 -18.83 -2.64 6.78
N ASP A 154 -19.51 -3.42 5.95
CA ASP A 154 -19.58 -4.86 6.10
C ASP A 154 -18.20 -5.37 5.65
N GLU A 155 -17.25 -5.27 6.59
CA GLU A 155 -15.89 -5.82 6.54
C GLU A 155 -15.88 -7.33 6.22
N ASP A 156 -17.05 -7.97 6.13
CA ASP A 156 -17.26 -9.42 6.09
C ASP A 156 -17.47 -10.03 4.68
N VAL A 157 -17.69 -9.26 3.61
CA VAL A 157 -18.22 -9.86 2.36
C VAL A 157 -17.21 -10.02 1.21
N ILE A 158 -16.09 -9.29 1.17
CA ILE A 158 -15.21 -9.31 -0.03
C ILE A 158 -13.91 -10.12 0.17
N VAL A 159 -13.56 -10.50 1.40
CA VAL A 159 -12.48 -11.46 1.67
C VAL A 159 -13.11 -12.67 2.33
N GLY A 160 -13.48 -13.66 1.52
CA GLY A 160 -13.85 -14.97 2.04
C GLY A 160 -12.80 -15.44 3.06
N THR A 161 -13.28 -15.83 4.23
CA THR A 161 -12.59 -16.28 5.45
C THR A 161 -12.40 -15.26 6.59
N MET A 162 -13.34 -15.40 7.53
CA MET A 162 -13.12 -15.63 8.96
C MET A 162 -12.90 -14.40 9.84
N LYS A 163 -13.92 -14.15 10.69
CA LYS A 163 -13.73 -13.73 12.08
C LYS A 163 -12.51 -14.44 12.65
N ASN A 164 -11.55 -13.69 13.19
CA ASN A 164 -10.99 -13.86 14.54
C ASN A 164 -9.70 -13.05 14.72
N ASP A 165 -9.65 -12.37 15.87
CA ASP A 165 -8.50 -11.78 16.56
C ASP A 165 -7.70 -10.64 15.92
N ASP A 166 -7.31 -9.70 16.80
CA ASP A 166 -6.24 -8.70 16.63
C ASP A 166 -4.86 -9.30 16.26
N LEU A 167 -4.78 -10.62 16.07
CA LEU A 167 -3.58 -11.40 15.80
C LEU A 167 -3.24 -11.49 14.30
N HIS A 168 -4.21 -11.40 13.39
CA HIS A 168 -3.96 -11.47 11.93
C HIS A 168 -3.61 -10.10 11.32
N GLY A 169 -2.40 -10.00 10.75
CA GLY A 169 -1.97 -8.83 9.96
C GLY A 169 -2.57 -8.80 8.56
N VAL A 170 -2.35 -7.71 7.82
CA VAL A 170 -2.84 -7.50 6.44
C VAL A 170 -2.23 -8.53 5.49
N PHE A 171 -0.94 -8.80 5.68
CA PHE A 171 -0.18 -9.72 4.83
C PHE A 171 0.30 -10.96 5.59
N ILE A 172 0.47 -10.85 6.91
CA ILE A 172 1.13 -11.85 7.74
C ILE A 172 0.17 -12.35 8.82
N ARG A 173 -0.04 -13.66 8.81
CA ARG A 173 -1.00 -14.31 9.71
C ARG A 173 -0.50 -14.40 11.16
N ASP A 174 0.72 -14.86 11.44
CA ASP A 174 1.01 -15.27 12.82
C ASP A 174 2.50 -15.43 13.22
N LYS A 175 3.40 -14.62 12.64
CA LYS A 175 4.85 -14.76 12.92
C LYS A 175 5.41 -13.53 13.62
N SER A 176 6.21 -13.79 14.66
CA SER A 176 6.81 -12.78 15.53
C SER A 176 8.04 -12.11 14.92
N SER A 177 8.88 -12.86 14.19
CA SER A 177 10.13 -12.35 13.60
C SER A 177 10.45 -12.94 12.22
N PHE A 178 11.13 -12.14 11.41
CA PHE A 178 11.55 -12.45 10.05
C PHE A 178 13.01 -12.07 9.86
N ILE A 179 13.70 -12.83 9.01
CA ILE A 179 15.07 -12.57 8.59
C ILE A 179 15.03 -12.02 7.16
N ILE A 180 15.61 -10.84 6.98
CA ILE A 180 15.85 -10.20 5.69
C ILE A 180 17.34 -10.25 5.41
N THR A 181 17.74 -10.92 4.34
CA THR A 181 19.13 -10.96 3.89
C THR A 181 19.46 -9.74 3.01
N ASP A 182 20.75 -9.50 2.79
CA ASP A 182 21.26 -8.44 1.90
C ASP A 182 20.82 -8.58 0.42
N ASP A 183 20.49 -9.79 -0.04
CA ASP A 183 19.85 -10.07 -1.33
C ASP A 183 18.32 -9.95 -1.27
N LEU A 184 17.81 -9.30 -0.22
CA LEU A 184 16.40 -8.97 0.02
C LEU A 184 15.47 -10.18 0.11
N ARG A 185 15.99 -11.37 0.44
CA ARG A 185 15.15 -12.53 0.68
C ARG A 185 14.56 -12.44 2.08
N LEU A 186 13.24 -12.58 2.14
CA LEU A 186 12.51 -12.71 3.38
C LEU A 186 12.38 -14.18 3.75
N THR A 187 12.85 -14.53 4.94
CA THR A 187 12.72 -15.86 5.52
C THR A 187 12.13 -15.76 6.92
N VAL A 188 11.55 -16.87 7.37
CA VAL A 188 10.98 -16.97 8.71
C VAL A 188 12.14 -17.12 9.67
N ASP A 189 12.14 -16.33 10.74
CA ASP A 189 13.14 -16.51 11.77
C ASP A 189 12.96 -17.88 12.44
N SER A 190 13.99 -18.69 12.33
CA SER A 190 14.13 -19.95 13.05
C SER A 190 15.61 -20.21 13.28
N SER A 191 15.94 -20.92 14.36
CA SER A 191 17.32 -21.31 14.68
C SER A 191 18.02 -22.05 13.52
N VAL A 192 17.25 -22.79 12.71
CA VAL A 192 17.73 -23.47 11.50
C VAL A 192 18.05 -22.48 10.37
N THR A 193 17.26 -21.42 10.21
CA THR A 193 17.45 -20.42 9.14
C THR A 193 18.71 -19.60 9.34
N LEU A 194 19.01 -19.18 10.57
CA LEU A 194 20.28 -18.52 10.91
C LEU A 194 21.48 -19.41 10.55
N LEU A 195 21.47 -20.67 10.96
CA LEU A 195 22.54 -21.63 10.65
C LEU A 195 22.70 -21.84 9.14
N VAL A 196 21.62 -21.95 8.38
CA VAL A 196 21.69 -22.09 6.92
C VAL A 196 22.25 -20.84 6.23
N VAL A 197 21.87 -19.64 6.69
CA VAL A 197 22.38 -18.37 6.16
C VAL A 197 23.88 -18.23 6.45
N PHE A 198 24.32 -18.53 7.67
CA PHE A 198 25.74 -18.51 8.04
C PHE A 198 26.55 -19.61 7.33
N CYS A 199 26.04 -20.85 7.26
CA CYS A 199 26.72 -21.96 6.57
C CYS A 199 26.85 -21.74 5.05
N LYS A 200 25.86 -21.10 4.41
CA LYS A 200 25.98 -20.72 2.98
C LYS A 200 27.05 -19.66 2.75
N ARG A 201 27.35 -18.83 3.74
CA ARG A 201 28.33 -17.76 3.65
C ARG A 201 29.74 -18.15 4.08
N SER A 202 29.91 -19.17 4.92
CA SER A 202 31.23 -19.71 5.26
C SER A 202 31.91 -20.48 4.12
N LYS A 203 31.25 -20.63 2.95
CA LYS A 203 31.78 -21.32 1.76
C LYS A 203 32.15 -20.37 0.61
N ILE A 204 32.25 -19.06 0.86
CA ILE A 204 32.74 -18.04 -0.08
C ILE A 204 33.86 -17.27 0.62
#